data_AF-A0AAV5T0D2-F1
#
_entry.id   AF-A0AAV5T0D2-F1
#
_cell.length_a   1.000
_cell.length_b   1.000
_cell.length_c   1.000
_cell.angle_alpha   90.00
_cell.angle_beta   90.00
_cell.angle_gamma   90.00
#
_symmetry.space_group_name_H-M   'P 1'
#
loop_
_entity.id
_entity.type
_entity.pdbx_description
1 polymer ?
#
loop_
_entity_poly.entity_id
_entity_poly.type
_entity_poly.pdbx_seq_one_letter_code
_entity_poly.pdbx_strand_id
1 'polypeptide(L)'
;SWLKLFSKSTEGTANECVCLDTLFFTRLQEGKKDACTRVLEKIDFLKTRLVFVPIHWKHPQFMHWSLVAINLRTFDIDFIDSLDYKETISDRKRI
;
A
#
# COMPACT_ATOMS: atom_id res chain seq x y z
N SER A 1 -23.19 -1.36 2.71
CA SER A 1 -22.18 -1.22 1.65
C SER A 1 -20.90 -0.71 2.27
N TRP A 2 -19.83 -1.50 2.22
CA TRP A 2 -18.49 -1.19 2.76
C TRP A 2 -17.90 0.12 2.20
N LEU A 3 -18.41 0.58 1.06
CA LEU A 3 -18.03 1.85 0.41
C LEU A 3 -18.35 3.11 1.25
N LYS A 4 -19.22 3.03 2.25
CA LYS A 4 -19.55 4.17 3.12
C LYS A 4 -18.56 4.42 4.27
N LEU A 5 -17.64 3.49 4.55
CA LEU A 5 -16.66 3.65 5.63
C LEU A 5 -15.46 4.52 5.24
N PHE A 6 -15.21 4.73 3.95
CA PHE A 6 -14.09 5.54 3.45
C PHE A 6 -14.52 6.87 2.82
N SER A 7 -15.83 7.13 2.71
CA SER A 7 -16.36 8.29 1.98
C SER A 7 -16.71 9.49 2.85
N LYS A 8 -16.19 9.59 4.08
CA LYS A 8 -16.37 10.77 4.93
C LYS A 8 -15.04 11.49 5.14
N SER A 9 -14.51 12.04 4.05
CA SER A 9 -13.55 13.15 4.12
C SER A 9 -14.33 14.38 4.60
N THR A 10 -14.45 14.54 5.91
CA THR A 10 -14.82 15.81 6.52
C THR A 10 -13.66 16.78 6.33
N GLU A 11 -13.97 17.92 5.72
CA GLU A 11 -13.08 19.08 5.63
C GLU A 11 -12.42 19.35 7.00
N GLY A 12 -11.08 19.33 7.04
CA GLY A 12 -10.29 19.81 8.19
C GLY A 12 -9.50 18.76 8.99
N THR A 13 -9.70 17.46 8.80
CA THR A 13 -8.88 16.44 9.47
C THR A 13 -7.74 15.99 8.59
N ALA A 14 -6.49 16.09 9.06
CA ALA A 14 -5.35 15.47 8.41
C ALA A 14 -5.67 14.00 8.15
N ASN A 15 -5.50 13.53 6.90
CA ASN A 15 -5.66 12.11 6.59
C ASN A 15 -4.49 11.36 7.23
N GLU A 16 -4.63 10.98 8.50
CA GLU A 16 -3.58 10.25 9.22
C GLU A 16 -3.19 8.96 8.50
N CYS A 17 -4.09 8.41 7.69
CA CYS A 17 -3.81 7.27 6.84
C CYS A 17 -4.31 7.47 5.41
N VAL A 18 -3.57 6.90 4.46
CA VAL A 18 -3.96 6.75 3.06
C VAL A 18 -3.85 5.28 2.68
N CYS A 19 -4.80 4.76 1.92
CA CYS A 19 -4.75 3.42 1.36
C CYS A 19 -4.72 3.50 -0.16
N LEU A 20 -3.74 2.86 -0.79
CA LEU A 20 -3.62 2.78 -2.24
C LEU A 20 -4.59 1.73 -2.79
N ASP A 21 -4.92 1.87 -4.08
CA ASP A 21 -5.71 0.83 -4.75
C ASP A 21 -4.91 -0.47 -4.90
N THR A 22 -5.62 -1.60 -5.00
CA THR A 22 -5.03 -2.94 -5.06
C THR A 22 -4.23 -3.20 -6.34
N LEU A 23 -4.43 -2.38 -7.38
CA LEU A 23 -3.71 -2.45 -8.64
C LEU A 23 -2.42 -1.63 -8.61
N PHE A 24 -2.23 -0.75 -7.61
CA PHE A 24 -1.03 0.07 -7.48
C PHE A 24 0.22 -0.80 -7.44
N PHE A 25 0.23 -1.82 -6.58
CA PHE A 25 1.37 -2.72 -6.45
C PHE A 25 1.62 -3.53 -7.72
N THR A 26 0.56 -4.03 -8.36
CA THR A 26 0.68 -4.73 -9.65
C THR A 26 1.30 -3.84 -10.73
N ARG A 27 0.83 -2.58 -10.86
CA ARG A 27 1.40 -1.61 -11.81
C ARG A 27 2.86 -1.31 -11.50
N LEU A 28 3.22 -1.23 -10.22
CA LEU A 28 4.60 -1.00 -9.78
C LEU A 28 5.51 -2.17 -10.17
N GLN A 29 5.06 -3.41 -9.94
CA GLN A 29 5.78 -4.63 -10.35
C GLN A 29 5.94 -4.73 -11.88
N GLU A 30 4.93 -4.29 -12.63
CA GLU A 30 4.97 -4.22 -14.10
C GLU A 30 5.86 -3.08 -14.63
N GLY A 31 6.52 -2.30 -13.77
CA GLY A 31 7.40 -1.21 -14.17
C GLY A 31 6.69 0.06 -14.64
N LYS A 32 5.39 0.21 -14.39
CA LYS A 32 4.58 1.38 -14.78
C LYS A 32 4.78 2.56 -13.81
N LYS A 33 6.02 3.01 -13.66
CA LYS A 33 6.42 4.05 -12.69
C LYS A 33 5.59 5.32 -12.83
N ASP A 34 5.40 5.84 -14.04
CA ASP A 34 4.64 7.09 -14.26
C ASP A 34 3.20 7.02 -13.77
N ALA A 35 2.55 5.86 -13.94
CA ALA A 35 1.19 5.65 -13.45
C ALA A 35 1.15 5.64 -11.91
N CYS A 36 2.13 5.01 -11.28
CA CYS A 36 2.28 5.01 -9.82
C CYS A 36 2.59 6.41 -9.29
N THR A 37 3.49 7.16 -9.93
CA THR A 37 3.84 8.53 -9.53
C THR A 37 2.61 9.44 -9.53
N ARG A 38 1.77 9.40 -10.57
CA ARG A 38 0.51 10.18 -10.64
C ARG A 38 -0.49 9.83 -9.55
N VAL A 39 -0.47 8.60 -9.02
CA VAL A 39 -1.28 8.22 -7.87
C VAL A 39 -0.71 8.87 -6.60
N LEU A 40 0.60 8.81 -6.42
CA LEU A 40 1.29 9.37 -5.26
C LEU A 40 1.24 10.92 -5.22
N GLU A 41 1.24 11.60 -6.36
CA GLU A 41 1.11 13.07 -6.44
C GLU A 41 -0.19 13.61 -5.83
N LYS A 42 -1.22 12.77 -5.70
CA LYS A 42 -2.50 13.13 -5.08
C LYS A 42 -2.47 13.03 -3.56
N ILE A 43 -1.38 12.52 -2.99
CA ILE A 43 -1.22 12.29 -1.55
C ILE A 43 -0.43 13.45 -0.96
N ASP A 44 -1.03 14.13 0.02
CA ASP A 44 -0.29 15.07 0.86
C ASP A 44 0.52 14.30 1.92
N PHE A 45 1.76 13.96 1.57
CA PHE A 45 2.66 13.22 2.45
C PHE A 45 3.00 13.98 3.75
N LEU A 46 2.87 15.31 3.78
CA LEU A 46 3.11 16.09 4.99
C LEU A 46 1.99 15.92 6.03
N LYS A 47 0.77 15.62 5.56
CA LYS A 47 -0.40 15.36 6.41
C LYS A 47 -0.67 13.87 6.62
N THR A 48 0.02 12.99 5.90
CA THR A 48 -0.16 11.54 5.96
C THR A 48 0.81 10.92 6.96
N ARG A 49 0.32 10.07 7.87
CA ARG A 49 1.17 9.32 8.81
C ARG A 49 1.38 7.88 8.37
N LEU A 50 0.34 7.21 7.88
CA LEU A 50 0.39 5.82 7.43
C LEU A 50 -0.01 5.71 5.96
N VAL A 51 0.74 4.95 5.18
CA VAL A 51 0.36 4.55 3.83
C VAL A 51 0.20 3.04 3.80
N PHE A 52 -0.99 2.60 3.42
CA PHE A 52 -1.33 1.19 3.26
C PHE A 52 -1.30 0.82 1.78
N VAL A 53 -0.58 -0.25 1.44
CA VAL A 53 -0.50 -0.79 0.09
C VAL A 53 -0.99 -2.23 0.13
N PRO A 54 -2.27 -2.48 -0.20
CA PRO A 54 -2.78 -3.85 -0.30
C PRO A 54 -2.14 -4.55 -1.50
N ILE A 55 -1.75 -5.80 -1.31
CA ILE A 55 -1.11 -6.64 -2.32
C ILE A 55 -2.01 -7.85 -2.59
N HIS A 56 -2.36 -8.03 -3.86
CA HIS A 56 -3.06 -9.21 -4.32
C HIS A 56 -2.09 -10.19 -4.98
N TRP A 57 -1.82 -11.30 -4.33
CA TRP A 57 -1.02 -12.40 -4.88
C TRP A 57 -1.93 -13.35 -5.64
N LYS A 58 -1.73 -13.41 -6.96
CA LYS A 58 -2.43 -14.34 -7.84
C LYS A 58 -1.51 -15.51 -8.17
N HIS A 59 -1.56 -16.57 -7.37
CA HIS A 59 -0.87 -17.83 -7.67
C HIS A 59 -1.82 -18.79 -8.40
N PRO A 60 -1.33 -19.68 -9.29
CA PRO A 60 -2.21 -20.63 -9.99
C PRO A 60 -3.02 -21.56 -9.08
N GLN A 61 -2.54 -21.81 -7.86
CA GLN A 61 -3.15 -22.76 -6.92
C GLN A 61 -3.93 -22.09 -5.78
N PHE A 62 -3.65 -20.81 -5.49
CA PHE A 62 -4.36 -20.07 -4.45
C PHE A 62 -4.28 -18.57 -4.70
N MET A 63 -5.26 -17.83 -4.20
CA MET A 63 -5.24 -16.37 -4.18
C MET A 63 -5.04 -15.92 -2.74
N HIS A 64 -4.16 -14.95 -2.53
CA HIS A 64 -3.83 -14.47 -1.20
C HIS A 64 -3.68 -12.95 -1.18
N TRP A 65 -3.96 -12.36 -0.03
CA TRP A 65 -3.86 -10.93 0.21
C TRP A 65 -2.86 -10.66 1.32
N SER A 66 -1.91 -9.76 1.04
CA SER A 66 -1.00 -9.22 2.05
C SER A 66 -1.14 -7.70 2.08
N LEU A 67 -0.57 -7.07 3.10
CA LEU A 67 -0.61 -5.63 3.29
C LEU A 67 0.78 -5.12 3.62
N VAL A 68 1.21 -4.07 2.91
CA VAL A 68 2.35 -3.26 3.35
C VAL A 68 1.81 -2.04 4.07
N ALA A 69 2.30 -1.79 5.27
CA ALA A 69 2.06 -0.56 6.02
C ALA A 69 3.36 0.24 6.10
N ILE A 70 3.32 1.49 5.64
CA ILE A 70 4.46 2.41 5.67
C ILE A 70 4.13 3.51 6.66
N ASN A 71 4.92 3.63 7.72
CA ASN A 71 4.81 4.74 8.66
C ASN A 71 5.75 5.87 8.24
N LEU A 72 5.18 6.96 7.71
CA LEU A 72 5.94 8.09 7.20
C LEU A 72 6.62 8.93 8.29
N ARG A 73 6.21 8.78 9.56
CA ARG A 73 6.86 9.50 10.68
C ARG A 73 8.11 8.78 11.18
N THR A 74 8.09 7.45 11.21
CA THR A 74 9.22 6.65 11.67
C THR A 74 10.05 6.07 10.53
N PHE A 75 9.56 6.19 9.29
CA PHE A 75 10.11 5.56 8.08
C PHE A 75 10.15 4.03 8.15
N ASP A 76 9.33 3.43 9.01
CA ASP A 76 9.20 1.98 9.12
C ASP A 76 8.29 1.42 8.03
N ILE A 77 8.60 0.20 7.60
CA ILE A 77 7.83 -0.54 6.60
C ILE A 77 7.54 -1.92 7.19
N ASP A 78 6.26 -2.19 7.44
CA ASP A 78 5.78 -3.47 7.94
C ASP A 78 5.09 -4.25 6.81
N PHE A 79 5.49 -5.51 6.62
CA PHE A 79 4.81 -6.45 5.75
C PHE A 79 3.94 -7.38 6.61
N ILE A 80 2.63 -7.32 6.38
CA ILE A 80 1.63 -8.07 7.14
C ILE A 80 1.05 -9.13 6.20
N ASP A 81 1.28 -10.38 6.57
CA ASP A 81 0.86 -11.55 5.81
C ASP A 81 0.27 -12.59 6.75
N SER A 82 -1.00 -12.96 6.54
CA SER A 82 -1.70 -13.92 7.41
C SER A 82 -1.35 -15.38 7.12
N LEU A 83 -0.72 -15.68 5.99
CA LEU A 83 -0.25 -17.02 5.63
C LEU A 83 1.23 -17.22 5.94
N ASP A 84 1.89 -16.22 6.54
CA ASP A 84 3.36 -16.14 6.68
C ASP A 84 4.07 -16.52 5.38
N TYR A 85 3.48 -16.13 4.23
CA TYR A 85 4.05 -16.36 2.91
C TYR A 85 5.27 -15.46 2.74
N LYS A 86 6.36 -15.84 3.40
CA LYS A 86 7.68 -15.25 3.26
C LYS A 86 8.26 -15.72 1.93
N GLU A 87 7.75 -15.18 0.84
CA GLU A 87 8.46 -15.25 -0.42
C GLU A 87 9.69 -14.34 -0.30
N THR A 88 10.75 -14.85 0.33
CA THR A 88 12.16 -14.51 0.08
C THR A 88 12.45 -13.03 -0.23
N ILE A 89 11.94 -12.08 0.57
CA ILE A 89 12.46 -10.70 0.62
C ILE A 89 13.74 -10.67 1.50
N SER A 90 14.49 -11.77 1.53
CA SER A 90 15.79 -11.87 2.18
C SER A 90 16.96 -11.73 1.20
N ASP A 91 16.71 -11.72 -0.13
CA ASP A 91 17.78 -11.70 -1.14
C ASP A 91 17.86 -10.43 -2.01
N ARG A 92 16.98 -9.44 -1.81
CA ARG A 92 17.10 -8.14 -2.50
C ARG A 92 17.64 -7.08 -1.55
N LYS A 93 18.97 -7.02 -1.54
CA LYS A 93 19.86 -5.96 -1.05
C LYS A 93 19.15 -4.67 -0.63
N ARG A 94 19.44 -4.25 0.61
CA ARG A 94 19.49 -2.85 1.02
C ARG A 94 20.13 -2.03 -0.13
N ILE A 95 19.37 -1.10 -0.69
CA ILE A 95 19.90 0.06 -1.39
C ILE A 95 20.02 1.17 -0.36
#